data_AF-A0A5K0ZUI9-F1
#
_entry.id   AF-A0A5K0ZUI9-F1
#
_cell.length_a   1.000
_cell.length_b   1.000
_cell.length_c   1.000
_cell.angle_alpha   90.00
_cell.angle_beta   90.00
_cell.angle_gamma   90.00
#
_symmetry.space_group_name_H-M   'P 1'
#
loop_
_entity.id
_entity.type
_entity.pdbx_description
1 polymer ?
#
loop_
_entity_poly.entity_id
_entity_poly.type
_entity_poly.pdbx_seq_one_letter_code
_entity_poly.pdbx_strand_id
1 'polypeptide(L)'
;GLLPTFSFSCSELLNKWDKSVAASGSCELDVFAELQTLTENVISKLVFGRNHLEGKRLFEIQKEQAEMAFKALWKIQLPGF
;
A
#
# COMPACT_ATOMS: atom_id res chain seq x y z
N GLY A 1 -10.49 11.64 9.70
CA GLY A 1 -11.52 11.47 8.65
C GLY A 1 -10.85 11.21 7.32
N LEU A 2 -11.54 10.59 6.36
CA LEU A 2 -10.92 10.12 5.12
C LEU A 2 -10.17 11.21 4.34
N LEU A 3 -10.82 12.33 4.05
CA LEU A 3 -10.24 13.43 3.26
C LEU A 3 -8.95 14.03 3.88
N PRO A 4 -8.91 14.43 5.17
CA PRO A 4 -7.68 14.96 5.74
C PRO A 4 -6.56 13.90 5.85
N THR A 5 -6.91 12.63 6.12
CA THR A 5 -5.92 11.54 6.16
C THR A 5 -5.36 11.23 4.76
N PHE A 6 -6.19 11.31 3.73
CA PHE A 6 -5.80 11.17 2.33
C PHE A 6 -4.86 12.29 1.92
N SER A 7 -5.26 13.54 2.13
CA SER A 7 -4.43 14.71 1.81
C SER A 7 -3.07 14.67 2.51
N PHE A 8 -3.04 14.35 3.81
CA PHE A 8 -1.80 14.21 4.56
C PHE A 8 -0.88 13.12 3.98
N SER A 9 -1.43 11.95 3.68
CA SER A 9 -0.66 10.84 3.11
C SER A 9 -0.15 11.15 1.70
N CYS A 10 -0.91 11.90 0.89
CA CYS A 10 -0.44 12.40 -0.41
C CYS A 10 0.75 13.36 -0.25
N SER A 11 0.70 14.27 0.72
CA SER A 11 1.81 15.19 0.98
C SER A 11 3.08 14.43 1.41
N GLU A 12 2.96 13.37 2.22
CA GLU A 12 4.10 12.53 2.58
C GLU A 12 4.69 11.78 1.36
N LEU A 13 3.83 11.30 0.46
CA LEU A 13 4.27 10.64 -0.78
C LEU A 13 5.04 11.61 -1.68
N LEU A 14 4.51 12.82 -1.90
CA LEU A 14 5.18 13.85 -2.69
C LEU A 14 6.51 14.27 -2.08
N ASN A 15 6.57 14.44 -0.76
CA ASN A 15 7.82 14.73 -0.05
C ASN A 15 8.87 13.61 -0.22
N LYS A 16 8.44 12.35 -0.33
CA LYS A 16 9.35 11.22 -0.63
C LYS A 16 9.88 11.33 -2.06
N TRP A 17 9.02 11.64 -3.03
CA TRP A 17 9.42 11.82 -4.43
C TRP A 17 10.39 12.99 -4.61
N ASP A 18 10.11 14.13 -3.97
CA ASP A 18 11.00 15.29 -3.99
C ASP A 18 12.40 14.95 -3.49
N LYS A 19 12.51 14.14 -2.43
CA LYS A 19 13.80 13.64 -1.91
C LYS A 19 14.51 12.72 -2.90
N SER A 20 13.76 11.86 -3.59
CA SER A 20 14.33 10.97 -4.63
C SER A 20 14.88 11.78 -5.81
N VAL A 21 14.14 12.79 -6.27
CA VAL A 21 14.56 13.68 -7.36
C VAL A 21 15.74 14.56 -6.94
N ALA A 22 15.75 15.07 -5.70
CA ALA A 22 16.84 15.92 -5.19
C ALA A 22 18.21 15.22 -5.21
N ALA A 23 18.25 13.89 -5.10
CA ALA A 23 19.50 13.12 -5.13
C ALA A 23 20.13 13.00 -6.54
N SER A 24 19.31 12.96 -7.60
CA SER A 24 19.76 12.61 -8.96
C SER A 24 19.29 13.57 -10.06
N GLY A 25 18.57 14.64 -9.71
CA GLY A 25 17.95 15.59 -10.65
C GLY A 25 16.67 15.09 -11.33
N SER A 26 16.46 13.77 -11.35
CA SER A 26 15.26 13.07 -11.83
C SER A 26 15.22 11.66 -11.24
N CYS A 27 14.02 11.07 -11.06
CA CYS A 27 13.90 9.66 -10.71
C CYS A 27 12.79 8.96 -11.50
N GLU A 28 13.01 7.70 -11.82
CA GLU A 28 11.98 6.79 -12.35
C GLU A 28 11.22 6.17 -11.18
N LEU A 29 9.89 6.06 -11.31
CA LEU A 29 9.01 5.56 -10.25
C LEU A 29 7.99 4.58 -10.83
N ASP A 30 7.76 3.48 -10.11
CA ASP A 30 6.59 2.64 -10.34
C ASP A 30 5.36 3.31 -9.70
N VAL A 31 4.59 4.02 -10.53
CA VAL A 31 3.38 4.72 -10.09
C VAL A 31 2.36 3.77 -9.48
N PHE A 32 2.26 2.54 -9.96
CA PHE A 32 1.29 1.56 -9.43
C PHE A 32 1.66 1.12 -8.02
N ALA A 33 2.96 0.86 -7.77
CA ALA A 33 3.45 0.55 -6.44
C ALA A 33 3.29 1.72 -5.45
N GLU A 34 3.55 2.95 -5.90
CA GLU A 34 3.38 4.15 -5.07
C GLU A 34 1.90 4.40 -4.71
N LEU A 35 0.96 4.17 -5.64
CA LEU A 35 -0.48 4.27 -5.38
C LEU A 35 -0.98 3.22 -4.38
N GLN A 36 -0.47 1.99 -4.46
CA GLN A 36 -0.77 0.95 -3.46
C GLN A 36 -0.25 1.38 -2.08
N THR A 37 0.97 1.88 -2.00
CA THR A 37 1.58 2.38 -0.77
C THR A 37 0.77 3.53 -0.16
N LEU A 38 0.30 4.46 -0.99
CA LEU A 38 -0.57 5.55 -0.55
C LEU A 38 -1.88 5.02 0.04
N THR A 39 -2.52 4.08 -0.65
CA THR A 39 -3.79 3.48 -0.23
C THR A 39 -3.65 2.77 1.10
N GLU A 40 -2.59 1.98 1.24
CA GLU A 40 -2.25 1.29 2.49
C GLU A 40 -2.00 2.27 3.64
N ASN A 41 -1.24 3.35 3.42
CA ASN A 41 -0.99 4.37 4.44
C ASN A 41 -2.29 5.06 4.88
N VAL A 42 -3.19 5.35 3.94
CA VAL A 42 -4.49 5.97 4.23
C VAL A 42 -5.37 5.04 5.04
N ILE A 43 -5.53 3.79 4.62
CA ILE A 43 -6.32 2.79 5.34
C ILE A 43 -5.73 2.56 6.74
N SER A 44 -4.41 2.41 6.82
CA SER A 44 -3.73 2.13 8.09
C SER A 44 -3.92 3.26 9.09
N LYS A 45 -3.77 4.52 8.66
CA LYS A 45 -4.03 5.70 9.52
C LYS A 45 -5.51 5.89 9.85
N LEU A 46 -6.41 5.54 8.93
CA LEU A 46 -7.84 5.69 9.15
C LEU A 46 -8.38 4.66 10.15
N VAL A 47 -7.94 3.40 10.02
CA VAL A 47 -8.43 2.26 10.80
C VAL A 47 -7.70 2.13 12.13
N PHE A 48 -6.36 2.25 12.13
CA PHE A 48 -5.55 2.00 13.33
C PHE A 48 -5.08 3.27 14.03
N GLY A 49 -5.28 4.45 13.42
CA GLY A 49 -4.99 5.75 14.03
C GLY A 49 -3.54 5.86 14.50
N ARG A 50 -3.35 5.87 15.83
CA ARG A 50 -2.00 5.96 16.43
C ARG A 50 -1.14 4.73 16.16
N ASN A 51 -1.75 3.55 16.00
CA ASN A 51 -1.06 2.28 15.77
C ASN A 51 -0.99 1.94 14.28
N HIS A 52 -0.92 2.96 13.42
CA HIS A 52 -0.95 2.78 11.96
C HIS A 52 0.30 2.09 11.41
N LEU A 53 1.43 2.13 12.12
CA LEU A 53 2.63 1.41 11.71
C LEU A 53 2.46 -0.10 11.89
N GLU A 54 1.91 -0.51 13.04
CA GLU A 54 1.54 -1.91 13.29
C GLU A 54 0.41 -2.35 12.34
N GLY A 55 -0.57 -1.47 12.10
CA GLY A 55 -1.65 -1.70 11.14
C GLY A 55 -1.16 -1.91 9.71
N LYS A 56 -0.15 -1.14 9.29
CA LYS A 56 0.51 -1.29 7.99
C LYS A 56 1.14 -2.67 7.85
N ARG A 57 1.96 -3.08 8.83
CA ARG A 57 2.56 -4.42 8.86
C ARG A 57 1.52 -5.54 8.78
N LEU A 58 0.37 -5.37 9.45
CA LEU A 58 -0.72 -6.35 9.37
C LEU A 58 -1.31 -6.42 7.95
N PHE A 59 -1.49 -5.29 7.28
CA PHE A 59 -2.00 -5.23 5.91
C PHE A 59 -1.05 -5.91 4.90
N GLU A 60 0.27 -5.70 5.04
CA GLU A 60 1.28 -6.38 4.22
C GLU A 60 1.16 -7.90 4.35
N ILE A 61 1.07 -8.41 5.58
CA ILE A 61 0.89 -9.85 5.85
C ILE A 61 -0.43 -10.35 5.25
N GLN A 62 -1.53 -9.60 5.39
CA GLN A 62 -2.82 -9.98 4.81
C GLN A 62 -2.77 -10.04 3.29
N LYS A 63 -2.03 -9.14 2.63
CA LYS A 63 -1.83 -9.17 1.19
C LYS A 63 -1.10 -10.44 0.75
N GLU A 64 -0.01 -10.81 1.42
CA GLU A 64 0.73 -12.05 1.15
C GLU A 64 -0.16 -13.29 1.33
N GLN A 65 -0.93 -13.32 2.42
CA GLN A 65 -1.88 -14.40 2.69
C GLN A 65 -2.98 -14.48 1.63
N ALA A 66 -3.54 -13.34 1.21
CA ALA A 66 -4.56 -13.29 0.16
C ALA A 66 -4.03 -13.81 -1.18
N GLU A 67 -2.80 -13.46 -1.56
CA GLU A 67 -2.15 -14.00 -2.77
C GLU A 67 -1.95 -15.51 -2.69
N MET A 68 -1.48 -16.02 -1.54
CA MET A 68 -1.32 -17.46 -1.33
C MET A 68 -2.66 -18.19 -1.35
N ALA A 69 -3.68 -17.63 -0.67
CA ALA A 69 -5.02 -18.19 -0.63
C ALA A 69 -5.64 -18.23 -2.04
N PHE A 70 -5.47 -17.16 -2.83
CA PHE A 70 -5.94 -17.12 -4.22
C PHE A 70 -5.25 -18.18 -5.08
N LYS A 71 -3.91 -18.33 -4.97
CA LYS A 71 -3.16 -19.40 -5.66
C LYS A 71 -3.66 -20.79 -5.25
N ALA A 72 -3.96 -21.00 -3.97
CA ALA A 72 -4.50 -22.27 -3.49
C ALA A 72 -5.92 -22.53 -4.03
N LEU A 73 -6.81 -21.53 -3.98
CA LEU A 73 -8.16 -21.61 -4.53
C LEU A 73 -8.15 -21.92 -6.04
N TRP A 74 -7.27 -21.27 -6.81
CA TRP A 74 -7.12 -21.54 -8.24
C TRP A 74 -6.52 -22.91 -8.54
N LYS A 75 -5.67 -23.45 -7.67
CA LYS A 75 -5.18 -24.84 -7.79
C LYS A 75 -6.24 -25.87 -7.46
N ILE A 76 -7.19 -25.54 -6.59
CA ILE A 76 -8.42 -26.32 -6.36
C ILE A 76 -9.40 -26.01 -7.50
N GLN A 77 -8.96 -26.04 -8.76
CA GLN A 77 -9.92 -26.04 -9.88
C GLN A 77 -10.98 -27.10 -9.57
N LEU A 78 -12.22 -26.63 -9.51
CA LEU A 78 -13.40 -27.44 -9.26
C LEU A 78 -13.34 -28.64 -10.21
N PRO A 79 -13.43 -29.89 -9.71
CA PRO A 79 -13.45 -31.05 -10.59
C PRO A 79 -14.64 -30.90 -11.54
N GLY A 80 -14.37 -30.60 -12.82
CA GLY A 80 -15.41 -30.34 -13.82
C GLY A 80 -15.12 -29.28 -14.89
N PHE A 81 -14.00 -28.54 -14.82
CA PHE A 81 -13.43 -27.79 -15.94
C PHE A 81 -11.99 -28.23 -16.20
#